data_AF-A0A7C9HVU7-F1
#
_entry.id   AF-A0A7C9HVU7-F1
#
_cell.length_a   1.000
_cell.length_b   1.000
_cell.length_c   1.000
_cell.angle_alpha   90.00
_cell.angle_beta   90.00
_cell.angle_gamma   90.00
#
_symmetry.space_group_name_H-M   'P 1'
#
loop_
_entity.id
_entity.type
_entity.pdbx_description
1 polymer ?
#
loop_
_entity_poly.entity_id
_entity_poly.type
_entity_poly.pdbx_seq_one_letter_code
_entity_poly.pdbx_strand_id
1 'polypeptide(L)'
;MAVTGSESGAVRKAAWSIGVFVVGLAILVLAGKSATMREARSKEEAAHAVAVSQVASALWAAAERNRQALRTYRGKVAAYSAAMDPRRIVEPEGAAQARDAIDRFRAACAELDVARSASDMRLLQQVNAIPAGGDAPRNVRDALERIEAFGQGLRENQRAQADALLQLVAFLADHADRMTFDNRGPVFNDPADLAAYHTLAQTARGLSNEERQLTESIELATRDEFARLARL
;
A
#
# COMPACT_ATOMS: atom_id res chain seq x y z
N MET A 1 1.81 33.52 7.15
CA MET A 1 3.16 32.90 7.06
C MET A 1 3.06 31.70 6.13
N ALA A 2 4.02 31.51 5.21
CA ALA A 2 3.98 30.42 4.22
C ALA A 2 5.37 29.74 4.12
N VAL A 3 5.48 28.50 4.65
CA VAL A 3 6.70 27.65 4.80
C VAL A 3 6.24 26.18 4.97
N THR A 4 6.80 25.13 4.36
CA THR A 4 7.59 24.99 3.12
C THR A 4 7.09 23.77 2.33
N GLY A 5 6.28 23.96 1.29
CA GLY A 5 5.77 22.85 0.45
C GLY A 5 6.79 22.23 -0.52
N SER A 6 7.99 22.79 -0.61
CA SER A 6 8.99 22.48 -1.64
C SER A 6 10.00 21.39 -1.22
N GLU A 7 10.37 21.36 0.06
CA GLU A 7 11.53 20.59 0.54
C GLU A 7 11.27 19.07 0.56
N SER A 8 10.03 18.64 0.82
CA SER A 8 9.65 17.22 0.81
C SER A 8 9.78 16.58 -0.58
N GLY A 9 9.55 17.35 -1.65
CA GLY A 9 9.76 16.92 -3.03
C GLY A 9 11.25 16.81 -3.39
N ALA A 10 12.07 17.75 -2.90
CA ALA A 10 13.51 17.74 -3.09
C ALA A 10 14.18 16.58 -2.33
N VAL A 11 13.81 16.32 -1.08
CA VAL A 11 14.33 15.20 -0.28
C VAL A 11 13.93 13.85 -0.88
N ARG A 12 12.70 13.70 -1.40
CA ARG A 12 12.30 12.48 -2.14
C ARG A 12 13.12 12.29 -3.41
N LYS A 13 13.38 13.34 -4.19
CA LYS A 13 14.27 13.26 -5.36
C LYS A 13 15.72 12.94 -4.98
N ALA A 14 16.24 13.49 -3.90
CA ALA A 14 17.58 13.22 -3.40
C ALA A 14 17.76 11.76 -2.94
N ALA A 15 16.78 11.20 -2.23
CA ALA A 15 16.78 9.77 -1.89
C ALA A 15 16.74 8.89 -3.14
N TRP A 16 16.02 9.31 -4.18
CA TRP A 16 15.94 8.65 -5.49
C TRP A 16 17.31 8.64 -6.21
N SER A 17 17.99 9.79 -6.28
CA SER A 17 19.31 9.88 -6.91
C SER A 17 20.39 9.15 -6.09
N ILE A 18 20.34 9.16 -4.76
CA ILE A 18 21.24 8.36 -3.91
C ILE A 18 21.05 6.85 -4.19
N GLY A 19 19.82 6.36 -4.31
CA GLY A 19 19.56 4.94 -4.62
C GLY A 19 20.14 4.51 -5.97
N VAL A 20 19.93 5.31 -7.02
CA VAL A 20 20.53 5.08 -8.36
C VAL A 20 22.06 5.14 -8.29
N PHE A 21 22.61 6.09 -7.53
CA PHE A 21 24.06 6.25 -7.39
C PHE A 21 24.71 5.09 -6.66
N VAL A 22 24.11 4.55 -5.59
CA VAL A 22 24.63 3.40 -4.83
C VAL A 22 24.63 2.12 -5.68
N VAL A 23 23.57 1.85 -6.45
CA VAL A 23 23.52 0.70 -7.37
C VAL A 23 24.58 0.85 -8.48
N GLY A 24 24.72 2.05 -9.05
CA GLY A 24 25.78 2.34 -10.03
C GLY A 24 27.19 2.22 -9.46
N LEU A 25 27.42 2.65 -8.22
CA LEU A 25 28.73 2.54 -7.56
C LEU A 25 29.09 1.10 -7.21
N ALA A 26 28.13 0.26 -6.82
CA ALA A 26 28.38 -1.16 -6.57
C ALA A 26 28.93 -1.84 -7.83
N ILE A 27 28.30 -1.59 -8.99
CA ILE A 27 28.73 -2.08 -10.31
C ILE A 27 30.17 -1.60 -10.63
N LEU A 28 30.48 -0.33 -10.35
CA LEU A 28 31.80 0.27 -10.59
C LEU A 28 32.90 -0.24 -9.64
N VAL A 29 32.59 -0.48 -8.36
CA VAL A 29 33.54 -1.00 -7.37
C VAL A 29 33.91 -2.46 -7.65
N LEU A 30 32.96 -3.26 -8.17
CA LEU A 30 33.23 -4.60 -8.69
C LEU A 30 34.23 -4.57 -9.87
N ALA A 31 34.06 -3.64 -10.81
CA ALA A 31 34.99 -3.48 -11.95
C ALA A 31 36.40 -3.01 -11.54
N GLY A 32 36.55 -2.30 -10.41
CA GLY A 32 37.83 -1.75 -9.96
C GLY A 32 38.75 -2.74 -9.24
N LYS A 33 38.21 -3.82 -8.65
CA LYS A 33 39.00 -4.78 -7.84
C LYS A 33 39.59 -5.96 -8.63
N SER A 34 39.07 -6.24 -9.83
CA SER A 34 39.49 -7.36 -10.68
C SER A 34 40.82 -7.09 -11.39
N ALA A 35 41.91 -6.90 -10.63
CA ALA A 35 43.20 -6.42 -11.14
C ALA A 35 44.31 -7.50 -11.34
N THR A 36 44.34 -8.61 -10.60
CA THR A 36 45.56 -9.47 -10.58
C THR A 36 45.39 -10.99 -10.44
N MET A 37 44.17 -11.57 -10.42
CA MET A 37 43.95 -13.04 -10.50
C MET A 37 42.71 -13.37 -11.35
N ARG A 38 42.81 -13.16 -12.67
CA ARG A 38 41.87 -12.24 -13.33
C ARG A 38 40.75 -12.81 -14.22
N GLU A 39 40.67 -14.12 -14.50
CA GLU A 39 39.74 -14.67 -15.52
C GLU A 39 38.76 -15.78 -15.08
N ALA A 40 39.17 -16.74 -14.25
CA ALA A 40 38.25 -17.80 -13.80
C ALA A 40 37.30 -17.28 -12.70
N ARG A 41 37.87 -16.71 -11.62
CA ARG A 41 37.11 -16.02 -10.58
C ARG A 41 36.27 -14.87 -11.13
N SER A 42 36.79 -14.09 -12.09
CA SER A 42 36.02 -12.96 -12.64
C SER A 42 34.80 -13.39 -13.47
N LYS A 43 34.77 -14.60 -14.05
CA LYS A 43 33.57 -15.13 -14.71
C LYS A 43 32.48 -15.52 -13.71
N GLU A 44 32.85 -16.16 -12.60
CA GLU A 44 31.91 -16.49 -11.52
C GLU A 44 31.44 -15.23 -10.77
N GLU A 45 32.37 -14.33 -10.43
CA GLU A 45 32.08 -13.02 -9.80
C GLU A 45 31.21 -12.14 -10.71
N ALA A 46 31.45 -12.12 -12.04
CA ALA A 46 30.61 -11.40 -12.98
C ALA A 46 29.24 -12.05 -13.17
N ALA A 47 29.15 -13.39 -13.24
CA ALA A 47 27.87 -14.09 -13.31
C ALA A 47 27.03 -13.85 -12.05
N HIS A 48 27.65 -13.86 -10.87
CA HIS A 48 27.01 -13.53 -9.61
C HIS A 48 26.57 -12.05 -9.56
N ALA A 49 27.43 -11.11 -9.96
CA ALA A 49 27.06 -9.68 -10.02
C ALA A 49 25.90 -9.40 -11.00
N VAL A 50 25.85 -10.11 -12.13
CA VAL A 50 24.72 -10.06 -13.07
C VAL A 50 23.45 -10.62 -12.42
N ALA A 51 23.53 -11.76 -11.72
CA ALA A 51 22.40 -12.34 -11.01
C ALA A 51 21.85 -11.41 -9.91
N VAL A 52 22.72 -10.84 -9.06
CA VAL A 52 22.35 -9.86 -8.02
C VAL A 52 21.69 -8.62 -8.64
N SER A 53 22.25 -8.10 -9.74
CA SER A 53 21.66 -6.97 -10.49
C SER A 53 20.26 -7.29 -11.05
N GLN A 54 20.06 -8.50 -11.58
CA GLN A 54 18.76 -8.97 -12.07
C GLN A 54 17.74 -9.13 -10.94
N VAL A 55 18.13 -9.68 -9.79
CA VAL A 55 17.27 -9.76 -8.59
C VAL A 55 16.86 -8.36 -8.13
N ALA A 56 17.82 -7.45 -7.97
CA ALA A 56 17.54 -6.06 -7.56
C ALA A 56 16.60 -5.32 -8.53
N SER A 57 16.77 -5.55 -9.84
CA SER A 57 15.87 -5.01 -10.88
C SER A 57 14.45 -5.56 -10.78
N ALA A 58 14.31 -6.88 -10.59
CA ALA A 58 13.00 -7.53 -10.42
C ALA A 58 12.28 -7.04 -9.16
N LEU A 59 12.99 -6.93 -8.03
CA LEU A 59 12.48 -6.36 -6.78
C LEU A 59 11.98 -4.93 -6.96
N TRP A 60 12.77 -4.06 -7.60
CA TRP A 60 12.35 -2.69 -7.88
C TRP A 60 11.08 -2.64 -8.75
N ALA A 61 11.02 -3.47 -9.80
CA ALA A 61 9.85 -3.55 -10.68
C ALA A 61 8.59 -4.05 -9.95
N ALA A 62 8.72 -4.92 -8.94
CA ALA A 62 7.62 -5.35 -8.09
C ALA A 62 7.14 -4.25 -7.14
N ALA A 63 8.07 -3.53 -6.50
CA ALA A 63 7.74 -2.40 -5.63
C ALA A 63 6.97 -1.30 -6.37
N GLU A 64 7.36 -0.94 -7.60
CA GLU A 64 6.66 0.12 -8.35
C GLU A 64 5.28 -0.34 -8.86
N ARG A 65 5.10 -1.63 -9.22
CA ARG A 65 3.77 -2.20 -9.48
C ARG A 65 2.86 -2.07 -8.25
N ASN A 66 3.37 -2.41 -7.07
CA ASN A 66 2.61 -2.35 -5.82
C ASN A 66 2.26 -0.90 -5.45
N ARG A 67 3.18 0.06 -5.65
CA ARG A 67 2.88 1.51 -5.51
C ARG A 67 1.81 1.97 -6.50
N GLN A 68 1.87 1.55 -7.76
CA GLN A 68 0.89 1.97 -8.76
C GLN A 68 -0.50 1.40 -8.46
N ALA A 69 -0.59 0.12 -8.07
CA ALA A 69 -1.84 -0.49 -7.62
C ALA A 69 -2.46 0.28 -6.44
N LEU A 70 -1.63 0.64 -5.45
CA LEU A 70 -2.06 1.44 -4.30
C LEU A 70 -2.55 2.85 -4.68
N ARG A 71 -1.89 3.53 -5.65
CA ARG A 71 -2.35 4.83 -6.17
C ARG A 71 -3.72 4.70 -6.84
N THR A 72 -3.92 3.67 -7.68
CA THR A 72 -5.20 3.39 -8.32
C THR A 72 -6.30 3.12 -7.30
N TYR A 73 -6.02 2.26 -6.30
CA TYR A 73 -6.92 1.97 -5.19
C TYR A 73 -7.33 3.26 -4.45
N ARG A 74 -6.36 4.07 -3.99
CA ARG A 74 -6.65 5.35 -3.30
C ARG A 74 -7.49 6.31 -4.15
N GLY A 75 -7.27 6.35 -5.46
CA GLY A 75 -8.10 7.12 -6.40
C GLY A 75 -9.55 6.64 -6.46
N LYS A 76 -9.78 5.32 -6.44
CA LYS A 76 -11.13 4.73 -6.38
C LYS A 76 -11.83 5.05 -5.05
N VAL A 77 -11.16 4.82 -3.91
CA VAL A 77 -11.72 5.12 -2.58
C VAL A 77 -12.09 6.60 -2.44
N ALA A 78 -11.24 7.51 -2.94
CA ALA A 78 -11.52 8.95 -2.93
C ALA A 78 -12.72 9.35 -3.80
N ALA A 79 -13.08 8.58 -4.83
CA ALA A 79 -14.29 8.81 -5.62
C ALA A 79 -15.56 8.32 -4.88
N TYR A 80 -15.46 7.23 -4.11
CA TYR A 80 -16.58 6.63 -3.40
C TYR A 80 -16.92 7.35 -2.09
N SER A 81 -15.95 8.01 -1.45
CA SER A 81 -16.16 8.73 -0.18
C SER A 81 -17.20 9.85 -0.28
N ALA A 82 -17.42 10.44 -1.46
CA ALA A 82 -18.42 11.47 -1.68
C ALA A 82 -19.88 10.97 -1.58
N ALA A 83 -20.11 9.65 -1.63
CA ALA A 83 -21.42 9.04 -1.34
C ALA A 83 -21.61 8.74 0.16
N MET A 84 -20.54 8.83 0.97
CA MET A 84 -20.56 8.60 2.43
C MET A 84 -20.84 9.89 3.22
N ASP A 85 -21.18 11.00 2.57
CA ASP A 85 -21.60 12.23 3.24
C ASP A 85 -22.92 11.97 3.99
N PRO A 86 -22.98 12.12 5.33
CA PRO A 86 -24.20 11.92 6.10
C PRO A 86 -25.40 12.74 5.60
N ARG A 87 -25.18 13.92 5.01
CA ARG A 87 -26.26 14.73 4.42
C ARG A 87 -26.87 14.06 3.19
N ARG A 88 -26.04 13.46 2.34
CA ARG A 88 -26.48 12.74 1.14
C ARG A 88 -27.14 11.42 1.50
N ILE A 89 -26.62 10.69 2.50
CA ILE A 89 -27.14 9.37 2.91
C ILE A 89 -28.64 9.40 3.23
N VAL A 90 -29.16 10.50 3.77
CA VAL A 90 -30.59 10.64 4.13
C VAL A 90 -31.48 11.22 3.03
N GLU A 91 -30.93 11.56 1.87
CA GLU A 91 -31.74 11.87 0.69
C GLU A 91 -32.46 10.60 0.19
N PRO A 92 -33.58 10.69 -0.55
CA PRO A 92 -34.43 9.53 -0.89
C PRO A 92 -33.74 8.34 -1.56
N GLU A 93 -32.63 8.58 -2.27
CA GLU A 93 -31.79 7.54 -2.88
C GLU A 93 -30.41 7.38 -2.19
N GLY A 94 -30.10 8.25 -1.24
CA GLY A 94 -28.79 8.41 -0.62
C GLY A 94 -28.23 7.13 -0.01
N ALA A 95 -29.04 6.46 0.81
CA ALA A 95 -28.65 5.20 1.45
C ALA A 95 -28.42 4.07 0.43
N ALA A 96 -29.08 4.09 -0.73
CA ALA A 96 -28.83 3.13 -1.80
C ALA A 96 -27.50 3.44 -2.53
N GLN A 97 -27.25 4.71 -2.84
CA GLN A 97 -25.98 5.16 -3.45
C GLN A 97 -24.78 4.92 -2.53
N ALA A 98 -24.95 5.10 -1.21
CA ALA A 98 -23.92 4.81 -0.21
C ALA A 98 -23.63 3.31 -0.11
N ARG A 99 -24.64 2.44 -0.18
CA ARG A 99 -24.44 0.97 -0.22
C ARG A 99 -23.68 0.53 -1.47
N ASP A 100 -24.05 1.03 -2.66
CA ASP A 100 -23.29 0.80 -3.90
C ASP A 100 -21.84 1.28 -3.78
N ALA A 101 -21.61 2.44 -3.14
CA ALA A 101 -20.26 2.92 -2.86
C ALA A 101 -19.45 2.00 -1.89
N ILE A 102 -20.10 1.35 -0.92
CA ILE A 102 -19.45 0.33 -0.06
C ILE A 102 -19.08 -0.91 -0.87
N ASP A 103 -19.96 -1.37 -1.77
CA ASP A 103 -19.67 -2.56 -2.58
C ASP A 103 -18.60 -2.29 -3.63
N ARG A 104 -18.56 -1.08 -4.21
CA ARG A 104 -17.43 -0.62 -5.04
C ARG A 104 -16.13 -0.47 -4.24
N PHE A 105 -16.19 -0.05 -2.98
CA PHE A 105 -15.03 -0.06 -2.08
C PHE A 105 -14.52 -1.49 -1.84
N ARG A 106 -15.40 -2.44 -1.50
CA ARG A 106 -15.06 -3.87 -1.36
C ARG A 106 -14.41 -4.43 -2.63
N ALA A 107 -14.96 -4.10 -3.81
CA ALA A 107 -14.36 -4.48 -5.09
C ALA A 107 -12.96 -3.89 -5.30
N ALA A 108 -12.75 -2.61 -4.97
CA ALA A 108 -11.43 -1.98 -5.06
C ALA A 108 -10.40 -2.60 -4.09
N CYS A 109 -10.81 -3.04 -2.90
CA CYS A 109 -9.96 -3.80 -1.98
C CYS A 109 -9.54 -5.15 -2.58
N ALA A 110 -10.48 -5.89 -3.17
CA ALA A 110 -10.20 -7.17 -3.84
C ALA A 110 -9.28 -7.00 -5.06
N GLU A 111 -9.47 -5.95 -5.87
CA GLU A 111 -8.57 -5.62 -6.98
C GLU A 111 -7.14 -5.32 -6.51
N LEU A 112 -6.98 -4.58 -5.40
CA LEU A 112 -5.66 -4.27 -4.83
C LEU A 112 -4.93 -5.55 -4.41
N ASP A 113 -5.64 -6.49 -3.78
CA ASP A 113 -5.10 -7.78 -3.35
C ASP A 113 -4.64 -8.63 -4.55
N VAL A 114 -5.49 -8.76 -5.57
CA VAL A 114 -5.17 -9.45 -6.84
C VAL A 114 -3.96 -8.81 -7.53
N ALA A 115 -3.88 -7.48 -7.57
CA ALA A 115 -2.77 -6.76 -8.20
C ALA A 115 -1.43 -7.01 -7.47
N ARG A 116 -1.45 -7.11 -6.14
CA ARG A 116 -0.26 -7.47 -5.33
C ARG A 116 0.15 -8.91 -5.54
N SER A 117 -0.79 -9.84 -5.39
CA SER A 117 -0.55 -11.27 -5.61
C SER A 117 0.05 -11.55 -6.99
N ALA A 118 -0.46 -10.89 -8.04
CA ALA A 118 0.09 -10.97 -9.39
C ALA A 118 1.50 -10.36 -9.52
N SER A 119 1.78 -9.27 -8.80
CA SER A 119 3.10 -8.63 -8.75
C SER A 119 4.16 -9.51 -8.09
N ASP A 120 3.78 -10.18 -7.00
CA ASP A 120 4.65 -11.02 -6.17
C ASP A 120 4.89 -12.39 -6.85
N MET A 121 3.86 -12.99 -7.45
CA MET A 121 4.02 -14.16 -8.32
C MET A 121 4.96 -13.87 -9.50
N ARG A 122 4.83 -12.70 -10.13
CA ARG A 122 5.73 -12.29 -11.22
C ARG A 122 7.16 -12.07 -10.73
N LEU A 123 7.35 -11.50 -9.53
CA LEU A 123 8.67 -11.35 -8.91
C LEU A 123 9.32 -12.73 -8.68
N LEU A 124 8.60 -13.68 -8.09
CA LEU A 124 9.08 -15.04 -7.87
C LEU A 124 9.44 -15.75 -9.18
N GLN A 125 8.61 -15.62 -10.22
CA GLN A 125 8.93 -16.15 -11.56
C GLN A 125 10.22 -15.53 -12.13
N GLN A 126 10.38 -14.21 -12.03
CA GLN A 126 11.58 -13.52 -12.51
C GLN A 126 12.84 -13.96 -11.76
N VAL A 127 12.78 -14.11 -10.43
CA VAL A 127 13.91 -14.53 -9.60
C VAL A 127 14.25 -16.01 -9.79
N ASN A 128 13.26 -16.90 -9.92
CA ASN A 128 13.46 -18.33 -10.21
C ASN A 128 14.09 -18.58 -11.58
N ALA A 129 13.95 -17.66 -12.54
CA ALA A 129 14.50 -17.79 -13.89
C ALA A 129 15.99 -17.39 -13.99
N ILE A 130 16.59 -16.84 -12.93
CA ILE A 130 17.99 -16.39 -12.93
C ILE A 130 18.91 -17.62 -12.80
N PRO A 131 19.79 -17.93 -13.78
CA PRO A 131 20.51 -19.22 -13.83
C PRO A 131 21.59 -19.46 -12.76
N ALA A 132 21.71 -18.60 -11.74
CA ALA A 132 22.70 -18.73 -10.68
C ALA A 132 22.09 -19.45 -9.46
N GLY A 133 22.55 -20.68 -9.20
CA GLY A 133 22.17 -21.40 -7.99
C GLY A 133 22.64 -20.67 -6.73
N GLY A 134 21.69 -20.32 -5.85
CA GLY A 134 21.94 -19.62 -4.59
C GLY A 134 20.64 -19.34 -3.85
N ASP A 135 20.73 -18.82 -2.63
CA ASP A 135 19.58 -18.63 -1.74
C ASP A 135 18.64 -17.47 -2.14
N ALA A 136 18.92 -16.72 -3.21
CA ALA A 136 18.12 -15.55 -3.59
C ALA A 136 16.61 -15.83 -3.76
N PRO A 137 16.14 -16.91 -4.44
CA PRO A 137 14.71 -17.20 -4.53
C PRO A 137 14.07 -17.54 -3.18
N ARG A 138 14.82 -18.17 -2.26
CA ARG A 138 14.39 -18.45 -0.90
C ARG A 138 14.30 -17.15 -0.09
N ASN A 139 15.36 -16.35 -0.07
CA ASN A 139 15.42 -15.08 0.64
C ASN A 139 14.33 -14.09 0.19
N VAL A 140 13.96 -14.11 -1.10
CA VAL A 140 12.82 -13.35 -1.66
C VAL A 140 11.49 -13.91 -1.17
N ARG A 141 11.29 -15.24 -1.16
CA ARG A 141 10.07 -15.87 -0.61
C ARG A 141 9.90 -15.53 0.87
N ASP A 142 10.93 -15.73 1.68
CA ASP A 142 10.92 -15.43 3.12
C ASP A 142 10.60 -13.94 3.37
N ALA A 143 11.06 -13.03 2.51
CA ALA A 143 10.75 -11.61 2.59
C ALA A 143 9.30 -11.29 2.20
N LEU A 144 8.77 -11.92 1.15
CA LEU A 144 7.36 -11.78 0.76
C LEU A 144 6.42 -12.31 1.85
N GLU A 145 6.75 -13.43 2.50
CA GLU A 145 5.99 -13.97 3.64
C GLU A 145 5.91 -12.97 4.81
N ARG A 146 7.00 -12.25 5.12
CA ARG A 146 6.98 -11.18 6.14
C ARG A 146 6.17 -9.95 5.71
N ILE A 147 6.21 -9.57 4.43
CA ILE A 147 5.40 -8.46 3.89
C ILE A 147 3.91 -8.84 3.87
N GLU A 148 3.60 -10.11 3.64
CA GLU A 148 2.24 -10.61 3.53
C GLU A 148 1.47 -10.61 4.86
N ALA A 149 2.17 -10.73 6.00
CA ALA A 149 1.56 -10.53 7.32
C ALA A 149 0.90 -9.14 7.45
N PHE A 150 1.54 -8.09 6.93
CA PHE A 150 0.94 -6.75 6.85
C PHE A 150 -0.17 -6.65 5.79
N GLY A 151 -0.06 -7.43 4.71
CA GLY A 151 -1.11 -7.59 3.69
C GLY A 151 -2.39 -8.18 4.27
N GLN A 152 -2.28 -9.21 5.11
CA GLN A 152 -3.41 -9.80 5.84
C GLN A 152 -4.08 -8.79 6.77
N GLY A 153 -3.32 -8.08 7.61
CA GLY A 153 -3.87 -7.04 8.49
C GLY A 153 -4.61 -5.94 7.71
N LEU A 154 -4.09 -5.53 6.55
CA LEU A 154 -4.76 -4.57 5.67
C LEU A 154 -6.10 -5.10 5.15
N ARG A 155 -6.18 -6.36 4.72
CA ARG A 155 -7.44 -6.98 4.24
C ARG A 155 -8.48 -7.13 5.36
N GLU A 156 -8.04 -7.49 6.56
CA GLU A 156 -8.91 -7.61 7.74
C GLU A 156 -9.48 -6.24 8.14
N ASN A 157 -8.64 -5.20 8.21
CA ASN A 157 -9.07 -3.83 8.42
C ASN A 157 -10.04 -3.33 7.32
N GLN A 158 -9.73 -3.57 6.04
CA GLN A 158 -10.60 -3.18 4.92
C GLN A 158 -11.99 -3.86 4.98
N ARG A 159 -12.07 -5.12 5.39
CA ARG A 159 -13.35 -5.79 5.65
C ARG A 159 -14.12 -5.11 6.78
N ALA A 160 -13.45 -4.89 7.92
CA ALA A 160 -14.04 -4.20 9.06
C ALA A 160 -14.51 -2.77 8.73
N GLN A 161 -13.79 -2.03 7.87
CA GLN A 161 -14.22 -0.74 7.36
C GLN A 161 -15.54 -0.82 6.59
N ALA A 162 -15.65 -1.75 5.64
CA ALA A 162 -16.87 -1.89 4.83
C ALA A 162 -18.09 -2.19 5.72
N ASP A 163 -17.91 -3.01 6.74
CA ASP A 163 -18.99 -3.40 7.66
C ASP A 163 -19.33 -2.28 8.65
N ALA A 164 -18.34 -1.50 9.12
CA ALA A 164 -18.56 -0.31 9.95
C ALA A 164 -19.26 0.82 9.16
N LEU A 165 -18.88 1.03 7.90
CA LEU A 165 -19.56 1.98 7.00
C LEU A 165 -21.00 1.54 6.73
N LEU A 166 -21.26 0.23 6.56
CA LEU A 166 -22.61 -0.28 6.35
C LEU A 166 -23.51 -0.06 7.57
N GLN A 167 -22.97 -0.27 8.78
CA GLN A 167 -23.67 0.06 10.03
C GLN A 167 -23.97 1.55 10.13
N LEU A 168 -23.01 2.42 9.77
CA LEU A 168 -23.21 3.87 9.78
C LEU A 168 -24.27 4.34 8.78
N VAL A 169 -24.29 3.77 7.56
CA VAL A 169 -25.30 4.06 6.53
C VAL A 169 -26.69 3.59 6.97
N ALA A 170 -26.80 2.39 7.55
CA ALA A 170 -28.06 1.88 8.09
C ALA A 170 -28.57 2.79 9.23
N PHE A 171 -27.70 3.08 10.20
CA PHE A 171 -28.04 3.96 11.32
C PHE A 171 -28.53 5.34 10.86
N LEU A 172 -27.82 6.00 9.95
CA LEU A 172 -28.22 7.32 9.44
C LEU A 172 -29.55 7.28 8.66
N ALA A 173 -29.80 6.23 7.89
CA ALA A 173 -31.06 6.05 7.18
C ALA A 173 -32.25 5.82 8.13
N ASP A 174 -32.07 4.97 9.16
CA ASP A 174 -33.11 4.62 10.14
C ASP A 174 -33.44 5.76 11.13
N HIS A 175 -32.62 6.82 11.14
CA HIS A 175 -32.75 7.99 12.02
C HIS A 175 -32.94 9.31 11.25
N ALA A 176 -33.17 9.24 9.94
CA ALA A 176 -33.27 10.39 9.04
C ALA A 176 -34.36 11.41 9.44
N ASP A 177 -35.44 10.95 10.05
CA ASP A 177 -36.58 11.76 10.53
C ASP A 177 -36.33 12.46 11.87
N ARG A 178 -35.41 11.93 12.69
CA ARG A 178 -35.05 12.41 14.04
C ARG A 178 -33.76 13.24 14.08
N MET A 179 -33.23 13.56 12.90
CA MET A 179 -31.91 14.15 12.70
C MET A 179 -31.98 15.44 11.88
N THR A 180 -31.10 16.38 12.19
CA THR A 180 -30.86 17.61 11.42
C THR A 180 -29.37 17.75 11.12
N PHE A 181 -28.95 18.80 10.41
CA PHE A 181 -27.54 19.04 10.11
C PHE A 181 -27.13 20.48 10.42
N ASP A 182 -25.99 20.61 11.10
CA ASP A 182 -25.29 21.88 11.29
C ASP A 182 -23.98 21.91 10.47
N ASN A 183 -23.12 22.90 10.73
CA ASN A 183 -21.82 23.03 10.07
C ASN A 183 -20.76 22.03 10.56
N ARG A 184 -21.06 21.22 11.57
CA ARG A 184 -20.17 20.21 12.18
C ARG A 184 -20.57 18.78 11.79
N GLY A 185 -21.84 18.57 11.44
CA GLY A 185 -22.34 17.32 10.88
C GLY A 185 -23.81 17.04 11.25
N PRO A 186 -24.16 15.75 11.42
CA PRO A 186 -25.44 15.33 11.99
C PRO A 186 -25.66 15.84 13.41
N VAL A 187 -26.89 16.26 13.70
CA VAL A 187 -27.38 16.64 15.03
C VAL A 187 -28.64 15.84 15.31
N PHE A 188 -28.63 15.03 16.37
CA PHE A 188 -29.77 14.19 16.78
C PHE A 188 -30.50 14.85 17.95
N ASN A 189 -31.83 14.71 17.97
CA ASN A 189 -32.65 15.21 19.07
C ASN A 189 -32.56 14.31 20.32
N ASP A 190 -32.26 13.03 20.15
CA ASP A 190 -32.04 12.08 21.24
C ASP A 190 -30.53 11.96 21.58
N PRO A 191 -30.12 12.18 22.84
CA PRO A 191 -28.75 11.95 23.29
C PRO A 191 -28.24 10.52 23.07
N ALA A 192 -29.11 9.51 23.09
CA ALA A 192 -28.75 8.11 22.83
C ALA A 192 -28.38 7.89 21.36
N ASP A 193 -29.17 8.44 20.42
CA ASP A 193 -28.89 8.40 18.98
C ASP A 193 -27.56 9.12 18.68
N LEU A 194 -27.32 10.28 19.30
CA LEU A 194 -26.06 11.02 19.18
C LEU A 194 -24.85 10.20 19.66
N ALA A 195 -24.97 9.50 20.80
CA ALA A 195 -23.91 8.65 21.34
C ALA A 195 -23.64 7.42 20.46
N ALA A 196 -24.67 6.79 19.92
CA ALA A 196 -24.56 5.69 18.97
C ALA A 196 -23.86 6.13 17.68
N TYR A 197 -24.28 7.26 17.09
CA TYR A 197 -23.62 7.85 15.92
C TYR A 197 -22.13 8.14 16.18
N HIS A 198 -21.80 8.77 17.33
CA HIS A 198 -20.41 9.06 17.68
C HIS A 198 -19.57 7.78 17.79
N THR A 199 -20.11 6.71 18.37
CA THR A 199 -19.41 5.41 18.48
C THR A 199 -19.13 4.82 17.10
N LEU A 200 -20.14 4.75 16.21
CA LEU A 200 -20.00 4.23 14.85
C LEU A 200 -19.01 5.07 14.02
N ALA A 201 -19.12 6.40 14.08
CA ALA A 201 -18.24 7.32 13.37
C ALA A 201 -16.79 7.26 13.91
N GLN A 202 -16.59 7.05 15.21
CA GLN A 202 -15.26 6.87 15.81
C GLN A 202 -14.62 5.54 15.37
N THR A 203 -15.38 4.45 15.32
CA THR A 203 -14.92 3.16 14.79
C THR A 203 -14.48 3.27 13.33
N ALA A 204 -15.32 3.84 12.45
CA ALA A 204 -14.98 4.02 11.04
C ALA A 204 -13.71 4.88 10.84
N ARG A 205 -13.57 5.97 11.61
CA ARG A 205 -12.35 6.82 11.59
C ARG A 205 -11.12 6.10 12.14
N GLY A 206 -11.28 5.27 13.17
CA GLY A 206 -10.19 4.45 13.73
C GLY A 206 -9.63 3.50 12.68
N LEU A 207 -10.52 2.74 12.04
CA LEU A 207 -10.15 1.78 10.99
C LEU A 207 -9.49 2.46 9.78
N SER A 208 -9.98 3.62 9.33
CA SER A 208 -9.35 4.37 8.23
C SER A 208 -7.95 4.92 8.59
N ASN A 209 -7.72 5.29 9.86
CA ASN A 209 -6.38 5.67 10.32
C ASN A 209 -5.42 4.48 10.34
N GLU A 210 -5.90 3.32 10.79
CA GLU A 210 -5.14 2.08 10.82
C GLU A 210 -4.79 1.59 9.40
N GLU A 211 -5.71 1.66 8.43
CA GLU A 211 -5.43 1.35 7.02
C GLU A 211 -4.27 2.16 6.46
N ARG A 212 -4.24 3.47 6.77
CA ARG A 212 -3.14 4.35 6.36
C ARG A 212 -1.82 3.88 6.98
N GLN A 213 -1.80 3.54 8.27
CA GLN A 213 -0.62 3.04 8.97
C GLN A 213 -0.15 1.69 8.40
N LEU A 214 -1.06 0.74 8.17
CA LEU A 214 -0.76 -0.57 7.57
C LEU A 214 -0.20 -0.41 6.16
N THR A 215 -0.79 0.48 5.36
CA THR A 215 -0.30 0.80 4.02
C THR A 215 1.11 1.40 4.03
N GLU A 216 1.39 2.34 4.94
CA GLU A 216 2.72 2.92 5.12
C GLU A 216 3.74 1.88 5.62
N SER A 217 3.31 1.00 6.53
CA SER A 217 4.11 -0.11 7.04
C SER A 217 4.49 -1.11 5.95
N ILE A 218 3.57 -1.43 5.03
CA ILE A 218 3.83 -2.25 3.85
C ILE A 218 4.86 -1.61 2.94
N GLU A 219 4.74 -0.31 2.63
CA GLU A 219 5.71 0.37 1.76
C GLU A 219 7.11 0.41 2.39
N LEU A 220 7.19 0.66 3.71
CA LEU A 220 8.45 0.62 4.46
C LEU A 220 9.06 -0.79 4.50
N ALA A 221 8.28 -1.80 4.88
CA ALA A 221 8.73 -3.20 4.93
C ALA A 221 9.21 -3.69 3.56
N THR A 222 8.47 -3.39 2.49
CA THR A 222 8.85 -3.70 1.10
C THR A 222 10.18 -3.03 0.74
N ARG A 223 10.34 -1.73 1.04
CA ARG A 223 11.56 -0.98 0.76
C ARG A 223 12.76 -1.56 1.51
N ASP A 224 12.60 -1.84 2.80
CA ASP A 224 13.69 -2.21 3.69
C ASP A 224 14.13 -3.67 3.46
N GLU A 225 13.18 -4.58 3.20
CA GLU A 225 13.48 -5.94 2.75
C GLU A 225 14.16 -5.96 1.37
N PHE A 226 13.67 -5.21 0.40
CA PHE A 226 14.27 -5.20 -0.94
C PHE A 226 15.66 -4.54 -0.92
N ALA A 227 15.87 -3.53 -0.06
CA ALA A 227 17.19 -2.94 0.19
C ALA A 227 18.14 -3.88 0.96
N ARG A 228 17.63 -4.80 1.79
CA ARG A 228 18.40 -5.86 2.43
C ARG A 228 18.83 -6.92 1.40
N LEU A 229 17.90 -7.35 0.56
CA LEU A 229 18.14 -8.36 -0.48
C LEU A 229 19.11 -7.87 -1.57
N ALA A 230 19.07 -6.60 -1.94
CA ALA A 230 19.99 -6.00 -2.93
C ALA A 230 21.43 -5.76 -2.42
N ARG A 231 21.77 -6.22 -1.20
CA ARG A 231 23.12 -6.18 -0.61
C ARG A 231 23.74 -7.57 -0.43
N LEU A 232 22.99 -8.63 -0.75
CA LEU A 232 23.44 -10.02 -0.76
C LEU A 232 23.99 -10.39 -2.14
#